data_AF-A0AAE3C4K3-F1
#
_entry.id   AF-A0AAE3C4K3-F1
#
_cell.length_a   1.000
_cell.length_b   1.000
_cell.length_c   1.000
_cell.angle_alpha   90.00
_cell.angle_beta   90.00
_cell.angle_gamma   90.00
#
_symmetry.space_group_name_H-M   'P 1'
#
loop_
_entity.id
_entity.type
_entity.pdbx_description
1 polymer ?
#
loop_
_entity_poly.entity_id
_entity_poly.type
_entity_poly.pdbx_seq_one_letter_code
_entity_poly.pdbx_strand_id
1 'polypeptide(L)' 'MDPEEVAEVHLELAEKYLGEGAELANRDPVQASEKLYKAAEEAVKAIANHFNPRRYSK' A
#
# COMPACT_ATOMS: atom_id res chain seq x y z
N MET A 1 14.44 12.04 1.48
CA MET A 1 13.20 11.92 2.27
C MET A 1 13.50 11.01 3.43
N ASP A 2 12.91 11.27 4.59
CA ASP A 2 13.06 10.38 5.75
C ASP A 2 12.41 9.02 5.42
N PRO A 3 13.09 7.87 5.61
CA PRO A 3 12.46 6.58 5.40
C PRO A 3 11.19 6.35 6.21
N GLU A 4 11.07 6.99 7.38
CA GLU A 4 9.85 6.92 8.19
C GLU A 4 8.69 7.66 7.51
N GLU A 5 8.93 8.88 7.01
CA GLU A 5 7.93 9.63 6.21
C GLU A 5 7.50 8.85 4.97
N VAL A 6 8.45 8.18 4.30
CA VAL A 6 8.14 7.35 3.12
C VAL A 6 7.30 6.12 3.53
N ALA A 7 7.59 5.52 4.69
CA ALA A 7 6.80 4.41 5.20
C ALA A 7 5.36 4.82 5.54
N GLU A 8 5.17 5.99 6.15
CA GLU A 8 3.85 6.55 6.45
C GLU A 8 3.02 6.80 5.18
N VAL A 9 3.61 7.41 4.14
CA VAL A 9 2.92 7.62 2.86
C VAL A 9 2.45 6.30 2.24
N HIS A 10 3.30 5.27 2.27
CA HIS A 10 2.92 3.95 1.76
C HIS A 10 1.83 3.29 2.61
N LEU A 11 1.85 3.50 3.93
CA LEU A 11 0.80 2.99 4.82
C LEU A 11 -0.56 3.65 4.52
N GLU A 12 -0.61 4.97 4.38
CA GLU A 12 -1.83 5.70 4.02
C GLU A 12 -2.42 5.24 2.67
N LEU A 13 -1.56 5.00 1.68
CA LEU A 13 -1.98 4.46 0.38
C LEU A 13 -2.51 3.03 0.51
N ALA A 14 -1.87 2.19 1.33
CA ALA A 14 -2.33 0.82 1.57
C ALA A 14 -3.74 0.79 2.18
N GLU A 15 -3.98 1.61 3.20
CA GLU A 15 -5.29 1.73 3.87
C GLU A 15 -6.37 2.24 2.91
N LYS A 16 -6.05 3.26 2.11
CA LYS A 16 -6.96 3.79 1.10
C LYS A 16 -7.37 2.71 0.09
N TYR A 17 -6.40 2.00 -0.49
CA TYR A 17 -6.70 0.97 -1.48
C TYR A 17 -7.42 -0.24 -0.87
N LEU A 18 -7.15 -0.58 0.40
CA LEU A 18 -7.88 -1.62 1.11
C LEU A 18 -9.36 -1.26 1.26
N GLY A 19 -9.66 -0.02 1.67
CA GLY A 19 -11.03 0.48 1.79
C GLY A 19 -11.75 0.47 0.44
N GLU A 20 -11.15 1.07 -0.60
CA GLU A 20 -11.71 1.09 -1.95
C GLU A 20 -11.96 -0.33 -2.50
N GLY A 21 -11.02 -1.25 -2.27
CA GLY A 21 -11.15 -2.64 -2.70
C GLY A 21 -12.26 -3.40 -1.97
N ALA A 22 -12.41 -3.17 -0.65
CA ALA A 22 -13.45 -3.80 0.15
C ALA A 22 -14.86 -3.34 -0.27
N GLU A 23 -15.03 -2.05 -0.58
CA GLU A 23 -16.30 -1.50 -1.09
C GLU A 23 -16.71 -2.08 -2.45
N LEU A 24 -15.72 -2.44 -3.28
CA LEU A 24 -15.93 -2.99 -4.62
C LEU A 24 -16.12 -4.50 -4.64
N ALA A 25 -15.75 -5.23 -3.58
CA ALA A 25 -15.64 -6.69 -3.58
C ALA A 25 -16.90 -7.44 -4.08
N ASN A 26 -18.10 -6.93 -3.79
CA ASN A 26 -19.37 -7.54 -4.21
C ASN A 26 -19.99 -6.90 -5.46
N ARG A 27 -19.38 -5.84 -6.01
CA ARG A 27 -19.94 -5.05 -7.13
C ARG A 27 -19.10 -5.19 -8.39
N ASP A 28 -17.78 -5.12 -8.24
CA ASP A 28 -16.80 -5.25 -9.32
C ASP A 28 -15.58 -6.02 -8.78
N PRO A 29 -15.59 -7.36 -8.84
CA PRO A 29 -14.51 -8.17 -8.30
C PRO A 29 -13.18 -7.98 -9.05
N VAL A 30 -13.21 -7.56 -10.32
CA VAL A 30 -11.98 -7.31 -11.09
C VAL A 30 -11.33 -6.03 -10.58
N GLN A 31 -12.09 -4.95 -10.45
CA GLN A 31 -11.57 -3.70 -9.92
C GLN A 31 -11.18 -3.82 -8.44
N ALA A 32 -11.97 -4.54 -7.65
CA ALA A 32 -11.63 -4.86 -6.26
C ALA A 32 -10.28 -5.57 -6.16
N SER A 33 -10.04 -6.58 -6.99
CA SER A 33 -8.77 -7.33 -6.99
C SER A 33 -7.57 -6.43 -7.30
N GLU A 34 -7.71 -5.50 -8.26
CA GLU A 34 -6.64 -4.53 -8.57
C GLU A 34 -6.33 -3.61 -7.37
N LYS A 35 -7.37 -3.13 -6.68
CA LYS A 35 -7.23 -2.27 -5.51
C LYS A 35 -6.58 -3.04 -4.34
N LEU A 36 -7.04 -4.25 -4.06
CA LEU A 36 -6.49 -5.08 -3.00
C LEU A 36 -5.02 -5.49 -3.29
N TYR A 37 -4.66 -5.71 -4.55
CA TYR A 37 -3.26 -5.90 -4.94
C TYR A 37 -2.41 -4.68 -4.63
N LYS A 38 -2.88 -3.47 -5.00
CA LYS A 38 -2.19 -2.21 -4.69
C LYS A 38 -2.07 -1.99 -3.18
N ALA A 39 -3.10 -2.31 -2.41
CA ALA A 39 -3.04 -2.26 -0.94
C ALA A 39 -1.90 -3.13 -0.39
N ALA A 40 -1.80 -4.37 -0.87
CA ALA A 40 -0.72 -5.28 -0.47
C ALA A 40 0.67 -4.79 -0.92
N GLU A 41 0.79 -4.27 -2.14
CA GLU A 41 2.04 -3.71 -2.67
C GLU A 41 2.54 -2.55 -1.79
N GLU A 42 1.66 -1.60 -1.48
CA GLU A 42 2.00 -0.43 -0.67
C GLU A 42 2.31 -0.82 0.79
N ALA A 43 1.59 -1.78 1.36
CA ALA A 43 1.91 -2.32 2.70
C ALA A 43 3.33 -2.92 2.75
N VAL A 44 3.74 -3.67 1.72
CA VAL A 44 5.10 -4.23 1.64
C VAL A 44 6.14 -3.12 1.51
N LYS A 45 5.87 -2.05 0.74
CA LYS A 45 6.76 -0.90 0.62
C LYS A 45 6.88 -0.14 1.95
N ALA A 46 5.79 0.04 2.70
CA ALA A 46 5.81 0.64 4.03
C ALA A 46 6.73 -0.14 4.97
N ILE A 47 6.52 -1.46 5.06
CA ILE A 47 7.37 -2.37 5.86
C ILE A 47 8.84 -2.31 5.41
N ALA A 48 9.08 -2.31 4.10
CA ALA A 48 10.44 -2.28 3.56
C ALA A 48 11.16 -0.96 3.91
N ASN A 49 10.48 0.18 3.87
CA ASN A 49 11.08 1.47 4.23
C ASN A 49 11.30 1.60 5.74
N HIS A 50 10.36 1.12 6.56
CA HIS A 50 10.49 1.17 8.02
C HIS A 50 11.62 0.24 8.55
N PHE A 51 11.70 -1.01 8.04
CA PHE A 51 12.66 -2.00 8.56
C PHE A 51 13.96 -2.13 7.75
N ASN A 52 13.99 -1.71 6.48
CA ASN A 52 15.18 -1.79 5.63
C ASN A 52 15.33 -0.59 4.68
N PRO A 53 15.56 0.62 5.23
CA PRO A 53 15.54 1.87 4.48
C PRO A 53 16.61 1.96 3.38
N ARG A 54 17.68 1.16 3.48
CA ARG A 54 18.85 1.22 2.57
C ARG A 54 18.61 0.68 1.16
N ARG A 55 17.49 -0.02 0.92
CA ARG A 55 17.22 -0.63 -0.40
C ARG A 55 16.32 0.19 -1.32
N TYR A 56 15.53 1.12 -0.78
CA TYR A 56 14.49 1.85 -1.53
C TYR A 56 14.70 3.36 -1.62
N SER A 57 15.65 3.92 -0.86
CA SER A 57 16.16 5.28 -1.14
C SER A 57 17.08 5.24 -2.36
N LYS A 58 16.53 5.54 -3.54
CA LYS A 58 17.28 5.76 -4.78
C LYS A 58 17.88 7.16 -4.83
#